data_AF-A0A962Q8B5-F1
#
_entry.id   AF-A0A962Q8B5-F1
#
_cell.length_a   1.000
_cell.length_b   1.000
_cell.length_c   1.000
_cell.angle_alpha   90.00
_cell.angle_beta   90.00
_cell.angle_gamma   90.00
#
_symmetry.space_group_name_H-M   'P 1'
#
loop_
_entity.id
_entity.type
_entity.pdbx_description
1 polymer ?
#
loop_
_entity_poly.entity_id
_entity_poly.type
_entity_poly.pdbx_seq_one_letter_code
_entity_poly.pdbx_strand_id
1 'polypeptide(L)'
;MPDQLPSPADLTKPVAGAMTTLGRTLGSVMEAGRGILARRRSGLPAAAANSAAGMMALCRELLDHRGEASGLALAGEIISGYQRLPPAARLAFFSGLVSEFDVDANAVSAAAERYRAQPDLEQLWSLTRAVEAPRQKLFRRINMAPDGTRTLVALRGHVLPLLREHPALRAIDSDLRHLFVAWFNKGFLELRRIDWSSPAMVLEKIIDYEAVHQINGWDDLRSRLREDRRCFAFFHPALANDPLVFVEIALTDAIPGDLAPLLVQQRKP
;
A
#
# COMPACT_ATOMS: atom_id res chain seq x y z
N MET A 1 14.84 -46.12 -15.26
CA MET A 1 15.74 -45.11 -14.66
C MET A 1 14.90 -44.31 -13.68
N PRO A 2 15.24 -44.24 -12.39
CA PRO A 2 14.45 -43.46 -11.45
C PRO A 2 14.85 -41.99 -11.55
N ASP A 3 13.86 -41.14 -11.89
CA ASP A 3 13.94 -39.69 -11.75
C ASP A 3 14.21 -39.33 -10.29
N GLN A 4 15.37 -38.72 -10.05
CA GLN A 4 15.73 -38.19 -8.75
C GLN A 4 14.89 -36.93 -8.48
N LEU A 5 14.01 -37.01 -7.47
CA LEU A 5 13.42 -35.83 -6.83
C LEU A 5 14.55 -34.93 -6.29
N PRO A 6 14.48 -33.60 -6.49
CA PRO A 6 15.52 -32.69 -6.01
C PRO A 6 15.58 -32.67 -4.47
N SER A 7 16.80 -32.54 -3.95
CA SER A 7 17.15 -32.57 -2.52
C SER A 7 16.58 -31.35 -1.76
N PRO A 8 16.23 -31.48 -0.46
CA PRO A 8 15.65 -30.41 0.36
C PRO A 8 16.53 -29.16 0.53
N ALA A 9 17.79 -29.21 0.10
CA ALA A 9 18.76 -28.12 0.22
C ALA A 9 18.67 -27.06 -0.90
N ASP A 10 17.88 -27.27 -1.96
CA ASP A 10 17.72 -26.31 -3.06
C ASP A 10 16.56 -25.31 -2.87
N LEU A 11 15.80 -25.40 -1.78
CA LEU A 11 14.64 -24.53 -1.48
C LEU A 11 14.98 -23.23 -0.72
N THR A 12 16.24 -23.00 -0.37
CA THR A 12 16.67 -21.83 0.43
C THR A 12 17.40 -20.75 -0.36
N LYS A 13 17.52 -20.89 -1.69
CA LYS A 13 18.02 -19.80 -2.53
C LYS A 13 16.88 -18.81 -2.79
N PRO A 14 17.06 -17.50 -2.52
CA PRO A 14 16.08 -16.52 -2.92
C PRO A 14 15.94 -16.59 -4.44
N VAL A 15 14.77 -16.96 -4.93
CA VAL A 15 14.44 -16.85 -6.34
C VAL A 15 14.52 -15.37 -6.65
N ALA A 16 15.56 -14.96 -7.38
CA ALA A 16 15.71 -13.62 -7.87
C ALA A 16 14.47 -13.31 -8.72
N GLY A 17 13.52 -12.58 -8.13
CA GLY A 17 12.38 -12.06 -8.86
C GLY A 17 12.92 -11.30 -10.07
N ALA A 18 12.53 -11.71 -11.26
CA ALA A 18 12.92 -11.04 -12.49
C ALA A 18 12.48 -9.58 -12.38
N MET A 19 13.40 -8.69 -12.01
CA MET A 19 13.13 -7.26 -12.05
C MET A 19 12.75 -6.94 -13.49
N THR A 20 11.48 -6.56 -13.69
CA THR A 20 10.99 -6.09 -14.97
C THR A 20 11.91 -4.99 -15.49
N THR A 21 12.06 -4.84 -16.80
CA THR A 21 12.92 -3.80 -17.40
C THR A 21 12.63 -2.41 -16.82
N LEU A 22 11.36 -2.13 -16.48
CA LEU A 22 10.90 -0.94 -15.77
C LEU A 22 11.46 -0.82 -14.33
N GLY A 23 11.54 -1.92 -13.58
CA GLY A 23 12.13 -1.94 -12.23
C GLY A 23 13.63 -1.63 -12.24
N ARG A 24 14.37 -2.12 -13.25
CA ARG A 24 15.82 -1.81 -13.40
C ARG A 24 16.07 -0.34 -13.74
N THR A 25 15.23 0.27 -14.59
CA THR A 25 15.32 1.69 -14.91
C THR A 25 14.93 2.60 -13.76
N LEU A 26 13.94 2.20 -12.94
CA LEU A 26 13.58 2.95 -11.72
C LEU A 26 14.72 2.93 -10.69
N GLY A 27 15.36 1.76 -10.51
CA GLY A 27 16.51 1.63 -9.61
C GLY A 27 17.68 2.56 -9.97
N SER A 28 18.01 2.68 -11.25
CA SER A 28 19.10 3.57 -11.70
C SER A 28 18.76 5.05 -11.52
N VAL A 29 17.50 5.45 -11.77
CA VAL A 29 17.02 6.82 -11.53
C VAL A 29 17.07 7.17 -10.05
N MET A 30 16.67 6.24 -9.17
CA MET A 30 16.75 6.43 -7.73
C MET A 30 18.20 6.58 -7.25
N GLU A 31 19.14 5.80 -7.80
CA GLU A 31 20.55 5.90 -7.44
C GLU A 31 21.15 7.26 -7.85
N ALA A 32 20.85 7.71 -9.08
CA ALA A 32 21.24 9.05 -9.52
C ALA A 32 20.61 10.14 -8.63
N GLY A 33 19.35 9.97 -8.24
CA GLY A 33 18.64 10.85 -7.30
C GLY A 33 19.30 10.91 -5.92
N ARG A 34 19.71 9.77 -5.36
CA ARG A 34 20.46 9.68 -4.10
C ARG A 34 21.79 10.42 -4.18
N GLY A 35 22.53 10.28 -5.27
CA GLY A 35 23.77 11.02 -5.50
C GLY A 35 23.59 12.53 -5.47
N ILE A 36 22.47 13.04 -6.01
CA ILE A 36 22.13 14.48 -5.99
C ILE A 36 21.79 14.93 -4.55
N LEU A 37 21.01 14.14 -3.82
CA LEU A 37 20.61 14.45 -2.43
C LEU A 37 21.80 14.41 -1.47
N ALA A 38 22.68 13.42 -1.61
CA ALA A 38 23.86 13.24 -0.76
C ALA A 38 24.82 14.44 -0.85
N ARG A 39 24.98 15.03 -2.04
CA ARG A 39 25.79 16.25 -2.24
C ARG A 39 25.21 17.48 -1.53
N ARG A 40 23.89 17.51 -1.27
CA ARG A 40 23.22 18.61 -0.56
C ARG A 40 23.13 18.39 0.95
N ARG A 41 23.04 17.14 1.41
CA ARG A 41 22.79 16.78 2.82
C ARG A 41 24.05 16.61 3.67
N SER A 42 25.19 17.16 3.26
CA SER A 42 26.38 17.23 4.10
C SER A 42 26.07 17.96 5.42
N GLY A 43 25.60 17.22 6.45
CA GLY A 43 25.31 17.77 7.78
C GLY A 43 24.18 17.16 8.63
N LEU A 44 23.35 16.21 8.15
CA LEU A 44 22.26 15.65 8.99
C LEU A 44 22.65 14.32 9.67
N PRO A 45 22.54 14.18 11.01
CA PRO A 45 22.87 12.94 11.71
C PRO A 45 21.84 11.83 11.46
N ALA A 46 22.34 10.61 11.23
CA ALA A 46 21.54 9.40 10.93
C ALA A 46 20.49 9.03 12.00
N ALA A 47 20.67 9.48 13.26
CA ALA A 47 19.75 9.23 14.36
C ALA A 47 18.37 9.91 14.19
N ALA A 48 18.28 10.99 13.41
CA ALA A 48 16.99 11.63 13.10
C ALA A 48 16.09 10.75 12.22
N ALA A 49 16.67 9.79 11.47
CA ALA A 49 15.99 9.05 10.40
C ALA A 49 14.85 8.13 10.86
N ASN A 50 14.80 7.73 12.13
CA ASN A 50 13.78 6.83 12.68
C ASN A 50 12.84 7.52 13.68
N SER A 51 12.71 8.84 13.58
CA SER A 51 11.85 9.65 14.44
C SER A 51 10.73 10.30 13.63
N ALA A 52 9.63 10.66 14.30
CA ALA A 52 8.57 11.45 13.67
C ALA A 52 9.13 12.76 13.08
N ALA A 53 10.03 13.45 13.79
CA ALA A 53 10.64 14.69 13.34
C ALA A 53 11.46 14.52 12.05
N GLY A 54 12.27 13.46 11.96
CA GLY A 54 13.03 13.16 10.74
C GLY A 54 12.12 12.79 9.58
N MET A 55 11.06 12.01 9.84
CA MET A 55 10.05 11.69 8.84
C MET A 55 9.33 12.94 8.31
N MET A 56 8.98 13.89 9.19
CA MET A 56 8.39 15.17 8.80
C MET A 56 9.36 16.02 7.97
N ALA A 57 10.65 16.03 8.31
CA ALA A 57 11.66 16.72 7.52
C ALA A 57 11.77 16.15 6.10
N LEU A 58 11.76 14.82 5.94
CA LEU A 58 11.74 14.17 4.63
C LEU A 58 10.48 14.52 3.83
N CYS A 59 9.32 14.57 4.47
CA CYS A 59 8.06 14.93 3.82
C CYS A 59 8.07 16.38 3.31
N ARG A 60 8.59 17.32 4.10
CA ARG A 60 8.81 18.71 3.68
C ARG A 60 9.74 18.79 2.48
N GLU A 61 10.89 18.12 2.57
CA GLU A 61 11.85 18.07 1.47
C GLU A 61 11.19 17.53 0.19
N LEU A 62 10.45 16.42 0.29
CA LEU A 62 9.76 15.83 -0.86
C LEU A 62 8.76 16.81 -1.48
N LEU A 63 8.02 17.60 -0.70
CA LEU A 63 7.06 18.56 -1.27
C LEU A 63 7.73 19.74 -1.99
N ASP A 64 8.87 20.19 -1.49
CA ASP A 64 9.64 21.33 -2.03
C ASP A 64 10.45 20.96 -3.27
N HIS A 65 10.88 19.70 -3.40
CA HIS A 65 11.72 19.26 -4.52
C HIS A 65 10.97 19.21 -5.85
N ARG A 66 11.57 19.78 -6.90
CA ARG A 66 11.02 19.77 -8.27
C ARG A 66 11.62 18.72 -9.21
N GLY A 67 12.77 18.11 -8.85
CA GLY A 67 13.42 17.10 -9.68
C GLY A 67 12.78 15.72 -9.54
N GLU A 68 12.53 15.04 -10.66
CA GLU A 68 11.91 13.70 -10.68
C GLU A 68 12.79 12.64 -10.01
N ALA A 69 14.07 12.57 -10.38
CA ALA A 69 15.00 11.58 -9.82
C ALA A 69 15.21 11.75 -8.31
N SER A 70 15.47 12.97 -7.85
CA SER A 70 15.61 13.27 -6.41
C SER A 70 14.30 13.09 -5.66
N GLY A 71 13.16 13.43 -6.28
CA GLY A 71 11.84 13.18 -5.70
C GLY A 71 11.55 11.69 -5.49
N LEU A 72 11.90 10.85 -6.47
CA LEU A 72 11.75 9.40 -6.38
C LEU A 72 12.66 8.79 -5.29
N ALA A 73 13.90 9.28 -5.19
CA ALA A 73 14.82 8.87 -4.12
C ALA A 73 14.28 9.24 -2.72
N LEU A 74 13.77 10.47 -2.54
CA LEU A 74 13.16 10.92 -1.29
C LEU A 74 11.91 10.11 -0.92
N ALA A 75 11.05 9.80 -1.89
CA ALA A 75 9.91 8.93 -1.67
C ALA A 75 10.36 7.54 -1.17
N GLY A 76 11.41 6.98 -1.75
CA GLY A 76 12.01 5.72 -1.28
C GLY A 76 12.59 5.80 0.14
N GLU A 77 13.21 6.92 0.51
CA GLU A 77 13.68 7.15 1.89
C GLU A 77 12.53 7.28 2.88
N ILE A 78 11.45 7.98 2.52
CA ILE A 78 10.23 8.09 3.34
C ILE A 78 9.63 6.70 3.55
N ILE A 79 9.52 5.89 2.50
CA ILE A 79 9.02 4.51 2.59
C ILE A 79 9.87 3.69 3.56
N SER A 80 11.20 3.71 3.37
CA SER A 80 12.15 2.97 4.20
C SER A 80 12.19 3.48 5.65
N GLY A 81 12.02 4.78 5.85
CA GLY A 81 11.94 5.42 7.16
C GLY A 81 10.65 5.05 7.88
N TYR A 82 9.51 5.07 7.19
CA TYR A 82 8.21 4.70 7.74
C TYR A 82 8.15 3.23 8.17
N GLN A 83 8.71 2.32 7.35
CA GLN A 83 8.77 0.89 7.68
C GLN A 83 9.58 0.61 8.96
N ARG A 84 10.59 1.44 9.24
CA ARG A 84 11.43 1.34 10.45
C ARG A 84 10.94 2.22 11.61
N LEU A 85 9.89 3.03 11.39
CA LEU A 85 9.38 3.95 12.39
C LEU A 85 8.72 3.15 13.53
N PRO A 86 9.22 3.29 14.78
CA PRO A 86 8.65 2.56 15.92
C PRO A 86 7.17 2.89 16.12
N PRO A 87 6.32 1.93 16.54
CA PRO A 87 4.90 2.18 16.77
C PRO A 87 4.63 3.41 17.66
N ALA A 88 5.43 3.59 18.72
CA ALA A 88 5.32 4.73 19.63
C ALA A 88 5.57 6.10 18.97
N ALA A 89 6.32 6.14 17.87
CA ALA A 89 6.60 7.38 17.13
C ALA A 89 5.55 7.69 16.04
N ARG A 90 4.68 6.72 15.69
CA ARG A 90 3.72 6.87 14.59
C ARG A 90 2.67 7.93 14.88
N LEU A 91 2.15 7.98 16.11
CA LEU A 91 1.15 8.99 16.48
C LEU A 91 1.70 10.41 16.31
N ALA A 92 2.93 10.66 16.77
CA ALA A 92 3.60 11.95 16.59
C ALA A 92 3.78 12.30 15.10
N PHE A 93 4.12 11.32 14.26
CA PHE A 93 4.21 11.52 12.81
C PHE A 93 2.84 11.84 12.19
N PHE A 94 1.78 11.12 12.56
CA PHE A 94 0.43 11.38 12.07
C PHE A 94 -0.08 12.76 12.49
N SER A 95 0.13 13.14 13.75
CA SER A 95 -0.20 14.48 14.24
C SER A 95 0.56 15.56 13.45
N GLY A 96 1.84 15.33 13.15
CA GLY A 96 2.62 16.21 12.28
C GLY A 96 2.04 16.34 10.88
N LEU A 97 1.61 15.23 10.25
CA LEU A 97 0.95 15.28 8.94
C LEU A 97 -0.33 16.11 8.95
N VAL A 98 -1.12 16.00 10.02
CA VAL A 98 -2.34 16.80 10.18
C VAL A 98 -2.01 18.27 10.34
N SER A 99 -1.03 18.63 11.17
CA SER A 99 -0.73 20.03 11.49
C SER A 99 0.08 20.76 10.42
N GLU A 100 1.09 20.13 9.81
CA GLU A 100 2.03 20.80 8.90
C GLU A 100 1.57 20.79 7.43
N PHE A 101 0.71 19.85 7.04
CA PHE A 101 0.34 19.62 5.65
C PHE A 101 -1.17 19.81 5.39
N ASP A 102 -1.79 20.73 6.11
CA ASP A 102 -3.20 21.09 5.91
C ASP A 102 -3.40 22.23 4.90
N VAL A 103 -4.64 22.48 4.53
CA VAL A 103 -5.02 23.62 3.68
C VAL A 103 -4.79 24.94 4.41
N ASP A 104 -4.33 25.96 3.68
CA ASP A 104 -4.28 27.33 4.19
C ASP A 104 -5.68 27.96 4.09
N ALA A 105 -6.37 28.11 5.22
CA ALA A 105 -7.71 28.66 5.30
C ALA A 105 -7.83 30.08 4.70
N ASN A 106 -6.77 30.90 4.80
CA ASN A 106 -6.76 32.23 4.21
C ASN A 106 -6.63 32.14 2.68
N ALA A 107 -5.79 31.24 2.18
CA ALA A 107 -5.67 31.00 0.74
C ALA A 107 -6.97 30.45 0.13
N VAL A 108 -7.65 29.52 0.82
CA VAL A 108 -8.96 29.00 0.43
C VAL A 108 -9.99 30.12 0.35
N SER A 109 -10.09 30.93 1.40
CA SER A 109 -11.06 32.04 1.46
C SER A 109 -10.80 33.06 0.35
N ALA A 110 -9.54 33.44 0.14
CA ALA A 110 -9.17 34.36 -0.94
C ALA A 110 -9.49 33.80 -2.33
N ALA A 111 -9.26 32.51 -2.57
CA ALA A 111 -9.59 31.87 -3.84
C ALA A 111 -11.11 31.77 -4.06
N ALA A 112 -11.88 31.49 -3.00
CA ALA A 112 -13.34 31.46 -3.06
C ALA A 112 -13.93 32.83 -3.40
N GLU A 113 -13.38 33.91 -2.82
CA GLU A 113 -13.81 35.27 -3.13
C GLU A 113 -13.52 35.66 -4.57
N ARG A 114 -12.37 35.27 -5.13
CA ARG A 114 -12.06 35.50 -6.55
C ARG A 114 -13.02 34.75 -7.47
N TYR A 115 -13.33 33.49 -7.16
CA TYR A 115 -14.31 32.73 -7.93
C TYR A 115 -15.72 33.31 -7.84
N ARG A 116 -16.12 33.80 -6.66
CA ARG A 116 -17.40 34.49 -6.46
C ARG A 116 -17.51 35.77 -7.28
N ALA A 117 -16.42 36.54 -7.37
CA ALA A 117 -16.37 37.77 -8.16
C ALA A 117 -16.34 37.50 -9.67
N GLN A 118 -15.64 36.44 -10.10
CA GLN A 118 -15.48 36.06 -11.49
C GLN A 118 -15.54 34.54 -11.65
N PRO A 119 -16.73 33.96 -11.89
CA PRO A 119 -16.94 32.51 -11.90
C PRO A 119 -16.52 31.86 -13.23
N ASP A 120 -15.25 32.01 -13.59
CA ASP A 120 -14.66 31.38 -14.77
C ASP A 120 -13.83 30.14 -14.42
N LEU A 121 -13.35 29.47 -15.47
CA LEU A 121 -12.58 28.25 -15.35
C LEU A 121 -11.25 28.46 -14.62
N GLU A 122 -10.59 29.60 -14.81
CA GLU A 122 -9.29 29.90 -14.19
C GLU A 122 -9.43 30.07 -12.66
N GLN A 123 -10.45 30.80 -12.23
CA GLN A 123 -10.73 30.98 -10.80
C GLN A 123 -11.22 29.68 -10.16
N LEU A 124 -12.03 28.87 -10.86
CA LEU A 124 -12.43 27.55 -10.38
C LEU A 124 -11.21 26.65 -10.14
N TRP A 125 -10.26 26.61 -11.07
CA TRP A 125 -9.02 25.84 -10.89
C TRP A 125 -8.14 26.39 -9.77
N SER A 126 -8.11 27.71 -9.58
CA SER A 126 -7.39 28.33 -8.47
C SER A 126 -8.00 27.95 -7.12
N LEU A 127 -9.33 27.95 -7.00
CA LEU A 127 -10.04 27.45 -5.82
C LEU A 127 -9.76 25.96 -5.60
N THR A 128 -9.83 25.15 -6.66
CA THR A 128 -9.58 23.70 -6.60
C THR A 128 -8.18 23.39 -6.07
N ARG A 129 -7.16 24.14 -6.51
CA ARG A 129 -5.79 24.01 -5.98
C ARG A 129 -5.67 24.44 -4.52
N ALA A 130 -6.39 25.48 -4.11
CA ALA A 130 -6.32 26.00 -2.75
C ALA A 130 -6.97 25.06 -1.72
N VAL A 131 -8.02 24.33 -2.10
CA VAL A 131 -8.72 23.39 -1.21
C VAL A 131 -8.06 22.00 -1.13
N GLU A 132 -7.07 21.71 -1.98
CA GLU A 132 -6.34 20.45 -1.92
C GLU A 132 -5.25 20.52 -0.84
N ALA A 133 -5.37 19.68 0.19
CA ALA A 133 -4.36 19.62 1.24
C ALA A 133 -2.99 19.15 0.67
N PRO A 134 -1.87 19.77 1.08
CA PRO A 134 -0.52 19.33 0.71
C PRO A 134 -0.26 17.84 0.96
N ARG A 135 -0.93 17.23 1.95
CA ARG A 135 -0.94 15.77 2.20
C ARG A 135 -1.28 14.96 0.96
N GLN A 136 -2.25 15.36 0.13
CA GLN A 136 -2.63 14.58 -1.05
C GLN A 136 -1.52 14.54 -2.09
N LYS A 137 -0.85 15.67 -2.33
CA LYS A 137 0.34 15.73 -3.18
C LYS A 137 1.47 14.88 -2.60
N LEU A 138 1.70 14.94 -1.28
CA LEU A 138 2.71 14.13 -0.61
C LEU A 138 2.46 12.63 -0.83
N PHE A 139 1.24 12.15 -0.61
CA PHE A 139 0.87 10.75 -0.82
C PHE A 139 1.00 10.33 -2.28
N ARG A 140 0.57 11.17 -3.25
CA ARG A 140 0.81 10.90 -4.68
C ARG A 140 2.28 10.73 -5.01
N ARG A 141 3.16 11.58 -4.44
CA ARG A 141 4.61 11.50 -4.65
C ARG A 141 5.24 10.28 -3.99
N ILE A 142 4.80 9.92 -2.79
CA ILE A 142 5.23 8.66 -2.13
C ILE A 142 4.85 7.46 -3.01
N ASN A 143 3.65 7.48 -3.59
CA ASN A 143 3.16 6.40 -4.44
C ASN A 143 3.93 6.22 -5.76
N MET A 144 4.80 7.17 -6.15
CA MET A 144 5.65 7.03 -7.33
C MET A 144 6.81 6.06 -7.12
N ALA A 145 7.24 5.86 -5.86
CA ALA A 145 8.34 4.97 -5.53
C ALA A 145 7.89 3.51 -5.40
N PRO A 146 8.80 2.54 -5.62
CA PRO A 146 8.56 1.14 -5.30
C PRO A 146 8.04 0.98 -3.87
N ASP A 147 7.08 0.08 -3.67
CA ASP A 147 6.37 -0.15 -2.39
C ASP A 147 5.57 1.05 -1.84
N GLY A 148 5.40 2.13 -2.62
CA GLY A 148 4.64 3.31 -2.22
C GLY A 148 3.18 2.99 -1.89
N THR A 149 2.49 2.26 -2.78
CA THR A 149 1.09 1.87 -2.56
C THR A 149 0.94 1.02 -1.29
N ARG A 150 1.78 -0.01 -1.13
CA ARG A 150 1.78 -0.88 0.07
C ARG A 150 1.99 -0.06 1.34
N THR A 151 2.95 0.85 1.32
CA THR A 151 3.28 1.70 2.46
C THR A 151 2.13 2.61 2.85
N LEU A 152 1.44 3.22 1.88
CA LEU A 152 0.28 4.08 2.14
C LEU A 152 -0.92 3.28 2.65
N VAL A 153 -1.15 2.06 2.13
CA VAL A 153 -2.19 1.16 2.66
C VAL A 153 -1.90 0.80 4.11
N ALA A 154 -0.66 0.43 4.43
CA ALA A 154 -0.23 0.17 5.80
C ALA A 154 -0.38 1.41 6.69
N LEU A 155 -0.01 2.60 6.18
CA LEU A 155 -0.17 3.87 6.89
C LEU A 155 -1.63 4.12 7.24
N ARG A 156 -2.55 3.97 6.28
CA ARG A 156 -3.98 4.08 6.55
C ARG A 156 -4.44 3.04 7.57
N GLY A 157 -3.99 1.79 7.44
CA GLY A 157 -4.29 0.71 8.39
C GLY A 157 -3.85 1.02 9.82
N HIS A 158 -2.73 1.75 10.00
CA HIS A 158 -2.29 2.22 11.32
C HIS A 158 -3.06 3.45 11.83
N VAL A 159 -3.62 4.27 10.94
CA VAL A 159 -4.44 5.44 11.32
C VAL A 159 -5.83 5.03 11.78
N LEU A 160 -6.47 4.07 11.11
CA LEU A 160 -7.87 3.69 11.35
C LEU A 160 -8.18 3.34 12.83
N PRO A 161 -7.37 2.53 13.54
CA PRO A 161 -7.63 2.20 14.95
C PRO A 161 -7.54 3.42 15.89
N LEU A 162 -6.78 4.45 15.50
CA LEU A 162 -6.52 5.64 16.32
C LEU A 162 -7.60 6.71 16.18
N LEU A 163 -8.50 6.61 15.18
CA LEU A 163 -9.49 7.64 14.88
C LEU A 163 -10.45 7.95 16.03
N ARG A 164 -10.75 6.95 16.87
CA ARG A 164 -11.65 7.13 18.02
C ARG A 164 -11.05 8.04 19.09
N GLU A 165 -9.77 7.87 19.37
CA GLU A 165 -9.04 8.64 20.39
C GLU A 165 -8.47 9.95 19.83
N HIS A 166 -8.19 9.98 18.53
CA HIS A 166 -7.61 11.14 17.83
C HIS A 166 -8.42 11.52 16.58
N PRO A 167 -9.60 12.16 16.74
CA PRO A 167 -10.50 12.48 15.61
C PRO A 167 -9.89 13.37 14.53
N ALA A 168 -8.87 14.17 14.87
CA ALA A 168 -8.15 15.02 13.92
C ALA A 168 -7.44 14.20 12.81
N LEU A 169 -7.07 12.93 13.09
CA LEU A 169 -6.46 12.04 12.11
C LEU A 169 -7.41 11.65 10.97
N ARG A 170 -8.72 11.96 11.09
CA ARG A 170 -9.69 11.79 9.99
C ARG A 170 -9.31 12.55 8.73
N ALA A 171 -8.53 13.63 8.84
CA ALA A 171 -7.98 14.33 7.68
C ALA A 171 -7.11 13.39 6.82
N ILE A 172 -6.23 12.61 7.45
CA ILE A 172 -5.37 11.63 6.75
C ILE A 172 -6.21 10.52 6.11
N ASP A 173 -7.17 9.95 6.85
CA ASP A 173 -8.05 8.90 6.30
C ASP A 173 -8.85 9.41 5.10
N SER A 174 -9.39 10.63 5.18
CA SER A 174 -10.18 11.23 4.11
C SER A 174 -9.35 11.44 2.84
N ASP A 175 -8.15 11.99 2.97
CA ASP A 175 -7.21 12.21 1.86
C ASP A 175 -6.78 10.87 1.23
N LEU A 176 -6.41 9.86 2.04
CA LEU A 176 -6.02 8.55 1.53
C LEU A 176 -7.20 7.82 0.89
N ARG A 177 -8.40 7.90 1.46
CA ARG A 177 -9.61 7.32 0.87
C ARG A 177 -9.90 7.94 -0.50
N HIS A 178 -9.79 9.26 -0.62
CA HIS A 178 -9.97 9.95 -1.90
C HIS A 178 -9.00 9.41 -2.96
N LEU A 179 -7.71 9.30 -2.62
CA LEU A 179 -6.69 8.78 -3.53
C LEU A 179 -6.89 7.29 -3.85
N PHE A 180 -7.22 6.46 -2.85
CA PHE A 180 -7.41 5.03 -3.03
C PHE A 180 -8.63 4.69 -3.90
N VAL A 181 -9.69 5.50 -3.88
CA VAL A 181 -10.82 5.31 -4.81
C VAL A 181 -10.36 5.44 -6.26
N ALA A 182 -9.44 6.36 -6.56
CA ALA A 182 -8.90 6.52 -7.90
C ALA A 182 -7.87 5.43 -8.26
N TRP A 183 -7.01 5.05 -7.31
CA TRP A 183 -5.94 4.07 -7.56
C TRP A 183 -6.44 2.64 -7.64
N PHE A 184 -7.35 2.22 -6.74
CA PHE A 184 -7.95 0.89 -6.72
C PHE A 184 -9.22 0.83 -7.58
N ASN A 185 -9.15 1.40 -8.78
CA ASN A 185 -10.24 1.32 -9.73
C ASN A 185 -10.45 -0.15 -10.15
N LYS A 186 -11.73 -0.58 -10.21
CA LYS A 186 -12.14 -1.92 -10.66
C LYS A 186 -11.58 -2.30 -12.02
N GLY A 187 -11.34 -1.34 -12.92
CA GLY A 187 -10.74 -1.57 -14.24
C GLY A 187 -9.29 -2.10 -14.20
N PHE A 188 -8.60 -1.98 -13.06
CA PHE A 188 -7.25 -2.53 -12.86
C PHE A 188 -7.25 -3.82 -12.04
N LEU A 189 -8.41 -4.30 -11.58
CA LEU A 189 -8.47 -5.52 -10.80
C LEU A 189 -8.45 -6.74 -11.72
N GLU A 190 -7.54 -7.66 -11.45
CA GLU A 190 -7.43 -8.93 -12.14
C GLU A 190 -8.01 -10.03 -11.24
N LEU A 191 -9.01 -10.76 -11.74
CA LEU A 191 -9.52 -11.96 -11.08
C LEU A 191 -8.64 -13.15 -11.45
N ARG A 192 -8.03 -13.79 -10.47
CA ARG A 192 -7.24 -15.02 -10.67
C ARG A 192 -7.87 -16.18 -9.91
N ARG A 193 -7.80 -17.37 -10.49
CA ARG A 193 -8.09 -18.62 -9.77
C ARG A 193 -6.93 -18.92 -8.83
N ILE A 194 -7.26 -19.27 -7.59
CA ILE A 194 -6.32 -19.75 -6.58
C ILE A 194 -6.52 -21.26 -6.43
N ASP A 195 -5.43 -22.00 -6.55
CA ASP A 195 -5.35 -23.45 -6.38
C ASP A 195 -3.98 -23.85 -5.84
N TRP A 196 -3.75 -25.15 -5.64
CA TRP A 196 -2.51 -25.66 -5.05
C TRP A 196 -1.26 -25.40 -5.91
N SER A 197 -1.41 -25.00 -7.18
CA SER A 197 -0.29 -24.61 -8.05
C SER A 197 0.08 -23.12 -7.92
N SER A 198 -0.73 -22.34 -7.21
CA SER A 198 -0.48 -20.91 -6.99
C SER A 198 0.80 -20.68 -6.18
N PRO A 199 1.50 -19.56 -6.36
CA PRO A 199 2.74 -19.28 -5.63
C PRO A 199 2.55 -19.35 -4.11
N ALA A 200 3.49 -19.99 -3.41
CA ALA A 200 3.43 -20.18 -1.96
C ALA A 200 3.19 -18.86 -1.19
N MET A 201 3.85 -17.77 -1.59
CA MET A 201 3.68 -16.45 -0.97
C MET A 201 2.25 -15.89 -1.07
N VAL A 202 1.46 -16.31 -2.06
CA VAL A 202 0.05 -15.93 -2.19
C VAL A 202 -0.79 -16.82 -1.29
N LEU A 203 -0.50 -18.12 -1.26
CA LEU A 203 -1.18 -19.09 -0.40
C LEU A 203 -1.00 -18.77 1.10
N GLU A 204 0.20 -18.37 1.51
CA GLU A 204 0.47 -17.87 2.88
C GLU A 204 -0.44 -16.70 3.25
N LYS A 205 -0.64 -15.75 2.33
CA LYS A 205 -1.54 -14.61 2.58
C LYS A 205 -3.01 -15.00 2.65
N ILE A 206 -3.43 -16.03 1.92
CA ILE A 206 -4.79 -16.57 2.07
C ILE A 206 -4.96 -17.14 3.49
N ILE A 207 -3.96 -17.84 4.01
CA ILE A 207 -3.97 -18.32 5.41
C ILE A 207 -4.05 -17.14 6.39
N ASP A 208 -3.20 -16.12 6.20
CA ASP A 208 -3.12 -14.96 7.10
C ASP A 208 -4.38 -14.08 7.07
N TYR A 209 -5.04 -13.97 5.91
CA TYR A 209 -6.18 -13.05 5.69
C TYR A 209 -7.54 -13.69 5.90
N GLU A 210 -7.61 -15.00 6.17
CA GLU A 210 -8.87 -15.68 6.40
C GLU A 210 -9.57 -15.18 7.67
N ALA A 211 -10.61 -14.37 7.46
CA ALA A 211 -11.30 -13.63 8.50
C ALA A 211 -12.63 -14.28 8.92
N VAL A 212 -13.12 -15.30 8.21
CA VAL A 212 -14.38 -15.99 8.54
C VAL A 212 -14.10 -17.29 9.29
N HIS A 213 -13.20 -18.13 8.77
CA HIS A 213 -12.83 -19.41 9.37
C HIS A 213 -11.33 -19.63 9.30
N GLN A 214 -10.63 -19.31 10.38
CA GLN A 214 -9.18 -19.46 10.49
C GLN A 214 -8.67 -20.74 9.82
N ILE A 215 -7.74 -20.58 8.87
CA ILE A 215 -7.06 -21.70 8.23
C ILE A 215 -5.89 -22.12 9.10
N ASN A 216 -5.91 -23.36 9.59
CA ASN A 216 -4.88 -23.86 10.51
C ASN A 216 -3.70 -24.47 9.73
N GLY A 217 -3.00 -23.62 8.99
CA GLY A 217 -1.81 -24.00 8.22
C GLY A 217 -2.09 -24.66 6.87
N TRP A 218 -1.06 -25.27 6.30
CA TRP A 218 -1.04 -25.70 4.89
C TRP A 218 -1.97 -26.87 4.57
N ASP A 219 -2.11 -27.84 5.48
CA ASP A 219 -2.97 -29.00 5.25
C ASP A 219 -4.45 -28.61 5.21
N ASP A 220 -4.85 -27.68 6.08
CA ASP A 220 -6.20 -27.12 6.09
C ASP A 220 -6.46 -26.34 4.79
N LEU A 221 -5.53 -25.46 4.39
CA LEU A 221 -5.63 -24.74 3.11
C LEU A 221 -5.78 -25.71 1.92
N ARG A 222 -4.97 -26.77 1.89
CA ARG A 222 -5.04 -27.79 0.82
C ARG A 222 -6.42 -28.44 0.75
N SER A 223 -7.06 -28.67 1.89
CA SER A 223 -8.42 -29.23 1.94
C SER A 223 -9.47 -28.28 1.34
N ARG A 224 -9.26 -26.97 1.45
CA ARG A 224 -10.12 -25.92 0.88
C ARG A 224 -9.89 -25.64 -0.60
N LEU A 225 -8.84 -26.21 -1.18
CA LEU A 225 -8.49 -26.06 -2.59
C LEU A 225 -8.64 -27.38 -3.39
N ARG A 226 -9.46 -28.31 -2.89
CA ARG A 226 -9.77 -29.60 -3.54
C ARG A 226 -10.61 -29.44 -4.81
N GLU A 227 -10.84 -30.55 -5.51
CA GLU A 227 -11.55 -30.57 -6.80
C GLU A 227 -12.99 -30.05 -6.74
N ASP A 228 -13.68 -30.25 -5.62
CA ASP A 228 -15.03 -29.76 -5.31
C ASP A 228 -15.00 -28.35 -4.67
N ARG A 229 -13.84 -27.67 -4.70
CA ARG A 229 -13.65 -26.32 -4.23
C ARG A 229 -13.12 -25.41 -5.33
N ARG A 230 -13.51 -24.14 -5.31
CA ARG A 230 -12.90 -23.10 -6.12
C ARG A 230 -12.55 -21.94 -5.21
N CYS A 231 -11.36 -21.39 -5.40
CA CYS A 231 -10.99 -20.13 -4.77
C CYS A 231 -10.61 -19.15 -5.89
N PHE A 232 -11.08 -17.91 -5.77
CA PHE A 232 -10.73 -16.84 -6.67
C PHE A 232 -10.31 -15.62 -5.85
N ALA A 233 -9.34 -14.86 -6.33
CA ALA A 233 -8.91 -13.63 -5.67
C ALA A 233 -8.71 -12.49 -6.68
N PHE A 234 -9.07 -11.28 -6.25
CA PHE A 234 -8.79 -10.05 -6.97
C PHE A 234 -7.42 -9.51 -6.60
N PHE A 235 -6.63 -9.17 -7.62
CA PHE A 235 -5.30 -8.58 -7.48
C PHE A 235 -5.27 -7.22 -8.15
N HIS A 236 -4.45 -6.33 -7.60
CA HIS A 236 -4.15 -5.04 -8.21
C HIS A 236 -2.67 -5.02 -8.65
N PRO A 237 -2.31 -4.46 -9.82
CA PRO A 237 -0.93 -4.44 -10.31
C PRO A 237 0.08 -3.84 -9.33
N ALA A 238 -0.32 -2.80 -8.59
CA ALA A 238 0.53 -2.18 -7.56
C ALA A 238 0.73 -3.05 -6.30
N LEU A 239 -0.06 -4.11 -6.13
CA LEU A 239 -0.02 -5.08 -5.04
C LEU A 239 -0.12 -6.52 -5.61
N ALA A 240 0.70 -6.82 -6.63
CA ALA A 240 0.52 -7.99 -7.50
C ALA A 240 0.48 -9.35 -6.78
N ASN A 241 1.12 -9.44 -5.61
CA ASN A 241 1.21 -10.66 -4.80
C ASN A 241 0.38 -10.55 -3.50
N ASP A 242 -0.54 -9.58 -3.38
CA ASP A 242 -1.48 -9.49 -2.27
C ASP A 242 -2.90 -9.71 -2.80
N PRO A 243 -3.57 -10.81 -2.42
CA PRO A 243 -4.98 -10.98 -2.73
C PRO A 243 -5.78 -9.94 -1.93
N LEU A 244 -6.44 -9.00 -2.63
CA LEU A 244 -7.18 -7.90 -1.99
C LEU A 244 -8.52 -8.36 -1.42
N VAL A 245 -9.19 -9.22 -2.17
CA VAL A 245 -10.45 -9.87 -1.81
C VAL A 245 -10.37 -11.27 -2.42
N PHE A 246 -10.70 -12.29 -1.64
CA PHE A 246 -10.83 -13.65 -2.15
C PHE A 246 -12.17 -14.24 -1.78
N VAL A 247 -12.60 -15.22 -2.57
CA VAL A 247 -13.88 -15.89 -2.46
C VAL A 247 -13.64 -17.39 -2.55
N GLU A 248 -14.02 -18.09 -1.50
CA GLU A 248 -14.03 -19.56 -1.45
C GLU A 248 -15.43 -20.07 -1.82
N ILE A 249 -15.48 -21.09 -2.68
CA ILE A 249 -16.71 -21.66 -3.23
C ILE A 249 -16.65 -23.17 -3.04
N ALA A 250 -17.68 -23.73 -2.42
CA ALA A 250 -17.93 -25.17 -2.39
C ALA A 250 -18.93 -25.56 -3.49
N LEU A 251 -18.50 -26.44 -4.39
CA LEU A 251 -19.38 -27.03 -5.40
C LEU A 251 -20.21 -28.12 -4.72
N THR A 252 -21.54 -28.01 -4.82
CA THR A 252 -22.49 -28.91 -4.17
C THR A 252 -23.70 -29.13 -5.07
N ASP A 253 -24.36 -30.28 -4.93
CA ASP A 253 -25.57 -30.61 -5.71
C ASP A 253 -26.84 -29.89 -5.22
N ALA A 254 -26.78 -29.26 -4.04
CA ALA A 254 -27.89 -28.55 -3.43
C ALA A 254 -27.38 -27.40 -2.54
N ILE A 255 -28.20 -26.37 -2.35
CA ILE A 255 -27.88 -25.26 -1.44
C ILE A 255 -27.75 -25.81 -0.01
N PRO A 256 -26.59 -25.64 0.65
CA PRO A 256 -26.38 -26.18 1.98
C PRO A 256 -27.20 -25.41 3.02
N GLY A 257 -27.76 -26.15 3.98
CA GLY A 257 -28.46 -25.57 5.14
C GLY A 257 -27.52 -25.16 6.28
N ASP A 258 -26.27 -25.61 6.25
CA ASP A 258 -25.25 -25.30 7.27
C ASP A 258 -23.84 -25.29 6.63
N LEU A 259 -22.95 -24.52 7.23
CA LEU A 259 -21.58 -24.29 6.81
C LEU A 259 -20.62 -25.36 7.37
N ALA A 260 -20.86 -25.85 8.59
CA ALA A 260 -19.98 -26.82 9.24
C ALA A 260 -19.68 -28.08 8.38
N PRO A 261 -20.66 -28.69 7.67
CA PRO A 261 -20.40 -29.82 6.77
C PRO A 261 -19.49 -29.50 5.57
N LEU A 262 -19.39 -28.22 5.17
CA LEU A 262 -18.56 -27.79 4.05
C LEU A 262 -17.08 -27.71 4.42
N LEU A 263 -16.78 -27.53 5.72
CA LEU A 263 -15.44 -27.32 6.26
C LEU A 263 -14.74 -28.62 6.70
N VAL A 264 -15.44 -29.76 6.70
CA VAL A 264 -14.86 -31.05 7.11
C VAL A 264 -13.83 -31.52 6.10
N GLN A 265 -12.59 -31.74 6.57
CA GLN A 265 -11.44 -32.13 5.75
C GLN A 265 -11.59 -33.49 5.03
N GLN A 266 -12.56 -34.32 5.39
CA GLN A 266 -12.85 -35.59 4.72
C GLN A 266 -14.30 -35.65 4.27
N ARG A 267 -14.67 -34.73 3.38
CA ARG A 267 -15.92 -34.85 2.64
C ARG A 267 -15.71 -35.79 1.44
N LYS A 268 -16.60 -36.77 1.27
CA LYS A 268 -16.75 -37.44 -0.03
C LYS A 268 -17.48 -36.48 -0.97
N PRO A 269 -16.98 -36.27 -2.20
CA PRO A 269 -17.56 -35.32 -3.15
C PRO A 269 -19.06 -35.57 -3.33
#